data_AF-A0A7C6XDH7-F1
#
_entry.id   AF-A0A7C6XDH7-F1
#
_cell.length_a   1.000
_cell.length_b   1.000
_cell.length_c   1.000
_cell.angle_alpha   90.00
_cell.angle_beta   90.00
_cell.angle_gamma   90.00
#
_symmetry.space_group_name_H-M   'P 1'
#
loop_
_entity.id
_entity.type
_entity.pdbx_description
1 polymer ?
#
loop_
_entity_poly.entity_id
_entity_poly.type
_entity_poly.pdbx_seq_one_letter_code
_entity_poly.pdbx_strand_id
1 'polypeptide(L)'
;MARQFEDFPIVAETYRDCLSDVLDLGHLMEVLAGIQEGAIRVVEAETIVPSPVAGSLLFDFINVQMYEGDLPKTERQMQVLALNRELLGQLLEEGALPDLLRPDAVSGVEAELQHLADGYQARSMDELAVIMHELGDLTADEVAARCLGEGRAWLQRLAADGRAFEVPIPVPGGQERRWIAAEDYLRYRDAFALPDEPPMPLPEELLATRLTPDAAREAQLRIWARTRGPWTRATLAARYAFPEGGLDDALERLVEEGLLATGSLRPGAREREWCDRRVLERIHRRTLSLLRREVQPVSVPRYAEFLAAWQGVGAPHRAGKEGLVAVMQQLRGLAVPGMVWERDLLLARVTDYRPALLDDLCVDGDLVWVATGSGDPRRARVRFLFRGEGALYLDPPPGEHAADPAAPATAAR
;
A
#
# COMPACT_ATOMS: atom_id res chain seq x y z
N MET A 1 22.58 21.81 38.22
CA MET A 1 23.55 22.31 39.23
C MET A 1 24.54 21.26 39.72
N ALA A 2 24.23 19.95 39.72
CA ALA A 2 25.15 18.90 40.21
C ALA A 2 26.22 18.41 39.20
N ARG A 3 26.16 18.83 37.93
CA ARG A 3 27.13 18.43 36.88
C ARG A 3 28.55 19.01 37.03
N GLN A 4 28.76 19.91 38.00
CA GLN A 4 30.02 20.66 38.18
C GLN A 4 30.89 20.13 39.33
N PHE A 5 30.47 19.07 40.02
CA PHE A 5 31.22 18.44 41.10
C PHE A 5 31.32 16.94 40.82
N GLU A 6 32.50 16.47 40.37
CA GLU A 6 32.73 15.06 39.99
C GLU A 6 32.57 14.09 41.17
N ASP A 7 32.84 14.53 42.40
CA ASP A 7 32.76 13.71 43.63
C ASP A 7 31.39 13.80 44.35
N PHE A 8 30.34 14.28 43.68
CA PHE A 8 29.04 14.42 44.32
C PHE A 8 28.42 13.02 44.56
N PRO A 9 28.12 12.60 45.81
CA PRO A 9 27.76 11.22 46.12
C PRO A 9 26.58 10.67 45.32
N ILE A 10 25.59 11.52 45.01
CA ILE A 10 24.42 11.13 44.21
C ILE A 10 24.80 10.88 42.74
N VAL A 11 25.75 11.64 42.19
CA VAL A 11 26.21 11.45 40.82
C VAL A 11 27.03 10.16 40.73
N ALA A 12 27.93 9.92 41.69
CA ALA A 12 28.68 8.67 41.78
C ALA A 12 27.76 7.45 41.97
N GLU A 13 26.71 7.57 42.79
CA GLU A 13 25.69 6.52 42.94
C GLU A 13 24.89 6.30 41.66
N THR A 14 24.48 7.37 40.97
CA THR A 14 23.77 7.26 39.70
C THR A 14 24.63 6.58 38.64
N TYR A 15 25.94 6.88 38.58
CA TYR A 15 26.86 6.17 37.70
C TYR A 15 27.03 4.71 38.09
N ARG A 16 27.09 4.38 39.39
CA ARG A 16 27.10 2.98 39.85
C ARG A 16 25.82 2.27 39.42
N ASP A 17 24.65 2.82 39.72
CA ASP A 17 23.35 2.23 39.37
C ASP A 17 23.23 2.04 37.85
N CYS A 18 23.60 3.04 37.05
CA CYS A 18 23.57 2.92 35.60
C CYS A 18 24.55 1.86 35.07
N LEU A 19 25.78 1.80 35.58
CA LEU A 19 26.81 0.90 35.06
C LEU A 19 26.70 -0.54 35.58
N SER A 20 26.17 -0.72 36.80
CA SER A 20 26.05 -2.03 37.45
C SER A 20 24.64 -2.61 37.36
N ASP A 21 23.59 -1.83 37.61
CA ASP A 21 22.23 -2.37 37.74
C ASP A 21 21.44 -2.29 36.43
N VAL A 22 21.66 -1.25 35.61
CA VAL A 22 20.95 -1.08 34.33
C VAL A 22 21.73 -1.68 33.15
N LEU A 23 23.04 -1.45 33.09
CA LEU A 23 23.88 -1.88 31.96
C LEU A 23 24.63 -3.20 32.19
N ASP A 24 24.77 -3.63 33.44
CA ASP A 24 25.45 -4.87 33.83
C ASP A 24 26.85 -5.05 33.20
N LEU A 25 27.75 -4.10 33.51
CA LEU A 25 29.10 -4.08 32.94
C LEU A 25 29.92 -5.34 33.28
N GLY A 26 29.64 -5.98 34.42
CA GLY A 26 30.32 -7.21 34.85
C GLY A 26 30.10 -8.36 33.86
N HIS A 27 28.84 -8.70 33.57
CA HIS A 27 28.54 -9.76 32.61
C HIS A 27 28.95 -9.38 31.18
N LEU A 28 28.90 -8.09 30.81
CA LEU A 28 29.44 -7.65 29.51
C LEU A 28 30.93 -7.99 29.36
N MET A 29 31.73 -7.75 30.40
CA MET A 29 33.15 -8.10 30.40
C MET A 29 33.38 -9.62 30.28
N GLU A 30 32.52 -10.43 30.92
CA GLU A 30 32.58 -11.90 30.80
C GLU A 30 32.30 -12.38 29.37
N VAL A 31 31.29 -11.81 28.70
CA VAL A 31 30.96 -12.14 27.31
C VAL A 31 32.09 -11.73 26.36
N LEU A 32 32.66 -10.54 26.53
CA LEU A 32 33.78 -10.07 25.71
C LEU A 32 35.04 -10.92 25.91
N ALA A 33 35.36 -11.31 27.15
CA ALA A 33 36.45 -12.23 27.46
C ALA A 33 36.19 -13.61 26.83
N GLY A 34 34.96 -14.12 26.91
CA GLY A 34 34.56 -15.39 26.28
C GLY A 34 34.70 -15.38 24.75
N ILE A 35 34.44 -14.24 24.09
CA ILE A 35 34.71 -14.07 22.65
C ILE A 35 36.23 -14.06 22.39
N GLN A 36 37.00 -13.31 23.18
CA GLN A 36 38.45 -13.18 23.02
C GLN A 36 39.19 -14.51 23.24
N GLU A 37 38.74 -15.32 24.20
CA GLU A 37 39.30 -16.64 24.53
C GLU A 37 38.78 -17.76 23.60
N GLY A 38 37.82 -17.45 22.72
CA GLY A 38 37.24 -18.41 21.77
C GLY A 38 36.21 -19.38 22.37
N ALA A 39 35.79 -19.16 23.62
CA ALA A 39 34.71 -19.90 24.28
C ALA A 39 33.33 -19.53 23.68
N ILE A 40 33.17 -18.29 23.19
CA ILE A 40 31.98 -17.81 22.48
C ILE A 40 32.35 -17.62 21.01
N ARG A 41 31.68 -18.35 20.13
CA ARG A 41 31.87 -18.24 18.68
C ARG A 41 30.97 -17.17 18.11
N VAL A 42 31.56 -16.21 17.40
CA VAL A 42 30.83 -15.22 16.60
C VAL A 42 30.80 -15.70 15.14
N VAL A 43 29.61 -15.70 14.54
CA VAL A 43 29.40 -16.08 13.14
C VAL A 43 28.71 -14.93 12.43
N GLU A 44 29.31 -14.46 11.35
CA GLU A 44 28.71 -13.48 10.46
C GLU A 44 27.81 -14.21 9.44
N ALA A 45 26.55 -13.79 9.35
CA ALA A 45 25.60 -14.35 8.41
C ALA A 45 24.88 -13.20 7.70
N GLU A 46 25.09 -13.10 6.39
CA GLU A 46 24.35 -12.17 5.54
C GLU A 46 23.11 -12.89 5.00
N THR A 47 21.94 -12.40 5.37
CA THR A 47 20.67 -12.99 4.98
C THR A 47 19.84 -12.01 4.16
N ILE A 48 19.20 -12.51 3.10
CA ILE A 48 18.31 -11.72 2.24
C ILE A 48 17.00 -11.36 2.97
N VAL A 49 16.67 -12.11 4.04
CA VAL A 49 15.50 -11.92 4.91
C VAL A 49 15.98 -12.02 6.37
N PRO A 50 15.47 -11.22 7.33
CA PRO A 50 15.82 -11.35 8.75
C PRO A 50 15.57 -12.78 9.27
N SER A 51 16.44 -13.27 10.15
CA SER A 51 16.16 -14.53 10.86
C SER A 51 14.98 -14.34 11.84
N PRO A 52 14.31 -15.41 12.30
CA PRO A 52 13.21 -15.29 13.27
C PRO A 52 13.57 -14.48 14.53
N VAL A 53 14.82 -14.58 15.00
CA VAL A 53 15.35 -13.83 16.15
C VAL A 53 15.60 -12.35 15.81
N ALA A 54 16.12 -12.06 14.61
CA ALA A 54 16.29 -10.68 14.17
C ALA A 54 14.94 -10.00 13.90
N GLY A 55 13.97 -10.75 13.38
CA GLY A 55 12.59 -10.31 13.16
C GLY A 55 11.93 -9.84 14.45
N SER A 56 11.99 -10.63 15.54
CA SER A 56 11.36 -10.25 16.82
C SER A 56 11.92 -8.95 17.40
N LEU A 57 13.22 -8.68 17.23
CA LEU A 57 13.85 -7.44 17.69
C LEU A 57 13.43 -6.21 16.87
N LEU A 58 13.14 -6.39 15.58
CA LEU A 58 12.64 -5.31 14.71
C LEU A 58 11.18 -4.95 15.05
N PHE A 59 10.35 -5.94 15.41
CA PHE A 59 8.96 -5.71 15.81
C PHE A 59 8.84 -4.88 17.10
N ASP A 60 9.68 -5.17 18.11
CA ASP A 60 9.68 -4.40 19.37
C ASP A 60 10.10 -2.93 19.15
N PHE A 61 11.03 -2.68 18.23
CA PHE A 61 11.44 -1.33 17.87
C PHE A 61 10.35 -0.52 17.16
N ILE A 62 9.52 -1.19 16.35
CA ILE A 62 8.43 -0.56 15.57
C ILE A 62 7.19 -0.31 16.43
N ASN A 63 6.85 -1.23 17.33
CA ASN A 63 5.69 -1.08 18.23
C ASN A 63 5.80 0.17 19.11
N VAL A 64 6.99 0.55 19.56
CA VAL A 64 7.19 1.78 20.35
C VAL A 64 6.85 3.07 19.57
N GLN A 65 6.93 3.04 18.24
CA GLN A 65 6.64 4.19 17.37
C GLN A 65 5.21 4.18 16.79
N MET A 66 4.50 3.06 16.86
CA MET A 66 3.20 2.87 16.19
C MET A 66 1.97 3.28 17.02
N TYR A 67 2.12 3.49 18.33
CA TYR A 67 0.99 3.79 19.24
C TYR A 67 0.68 5.28 19.43
N GLU A 68 1.17 6.18 18.57
CA GLU A 68 0.91 7.63 18.67
C GLU A 68 -0.21 8.19 17.77
N GLY A 69 -0.98 7.41 17.00
CA GLY A 69 -1.97 8.03 16.10
C GLY A 69 -3.17 7.20 15.64
N ASP A 70 -4.36 7.81 15.79
CA ASP A 70 -5.65 7.38 15.25
C ASP A 70 -5.74 7.77 13.75
N LEU A 71 -5.43 6.83 12.85
CA LEU A 71 -5.27 7.12 11.40
C LEU A 71 -6.50 6.72 10.54
N PRO A 72 -6.91 7.57 9.56
CA PRO A 72 -7.98 7.29 8.59
C PRO A 72 -7.75 6.02 7.76
N LYS A 73 -8.83 5.37 7.30
CA LYS A 73 -8.78 4.08 6.56
C LYS A 73 -7.83 4.07 5.36
N THR A 74 -7.74 5.16 4.60
CA THR A 74 -6.87 5.27 3.41
C THR A 74 -5.39 5.42 3.80
N GLU A 75 -5.08 6.10 4.91
CA GLU A 75 -3.72 6.15 5.46
C GLU A 75 -3.35 4.81 6.11
N ARG A 76 -4.29 4.13 6.77
CA ARG A 76 -4.14 2.73 7.20
C ARG A 76 -3.82 1.81 6.02
N GLN A 77 -4.56 1.92 4.91
CA GLN A 77 -4.27 1.17 3.69
C GLN A 77 -2.87 1.50 3.16
N MET A 78 -2.51 2.79 3.05
CA MET A 78 -1.17 3.19 2.61
C MET A 78 -0.05 2.73 3.55
N GLN A 79 -0.28 2.66 4.86
CA GLN A 79 0.69 2.18 5.85
C GLN A 79 0.83 0.65 5.84
N VAL A 80 -0.29 -0.08 5.77
CA VAL A 80 -0.31 -1.54 5.58
C VAL A 80 0.38 -1.91 4.26
N LEU A 81 0.17 -1.12 3.20
CA LEU A 81 0.84 -1.29 1.91
C LEU A 81 2.32 -0.84 1.93
N ALA A 82 2.73 0.07 2.81
CA ALA A 82 4.11 0.57 2.86
C ALA A 82 5.08 -0.38 3.59
N LEU A 83 4.55 -1.34 4.36
CA LEU A 83 5.35 -2.30 5.12
C LEU A 83 5.71 -3.55 4.30
N ASN A 84 6.92 -4.03 4.58
CA ASN A 84 7.75 -4.90 3.76
C ASN A 84 7.19 -6.33 3.55
N ARG A 85 7.79 -7.07 2.59
CA ARG A 85 7.57 -8.48 2.16
C ARG A 85 7.02 -9.50 3.17
N GLU A 86 7.29 -9.32 4.46
CA GLU A 86 6.87 -10.17 5.58
C GLU A 86 5.37 -10.00 5.88
N LEU A 87 4.87 -8.75 5.83
CA LEU A 87 3.44 -8.44 5.95
C LEU A 87 2.65 -8.85 4.72
N LEU A 88 3.23 -8.91 3.51
CA LEU A 88 2.56 -9.56 2.38
C LEU A 88 2.28 -11.04 2.67
N GLY A 89 3.19 -11.75 3.36
CA GLY A 89 2.93 -13.12 3.83
C GLY A 89 1.78 -13.18 4.84
N GLN A 90 1.80 -12.32 5.86
CA GLN A 90 0.76 -12.25 6.89
C GLN A 90 -0.60 -11.77 6.34
N LEU A 91 -0.62 -10.81 5.41
CA LEU A 91 -1.84 -10.29 4.77
C LEU A 91 -2.44 -11.30 3.77
N LEU A 92 -1.62 -12.17 3.19
CA LEU A 92 -2.09 -13.33 2.43
C LEU A 92 -2.78 -14.34 3.36
N GLU A 93 -2.26 -14.56 4.57
CA GLU A 93 -2.85 -15.43 5.60
C GLU A 93 -4.11 -14.82 6.23
N GLU A 94 -4.16 -13.50 6.40
CA GLU A 94 -5.30 -12.75 6.97
C GLU A 94 -6.40 -12.38 5.95
N GLY A 95 -6.19 -12.64 4.66
CA GLY A 95 -7.21 -12.43 3.61
C GLY A 95 -7.52 -10.96 3.26
N ALA A 96 -6.65 -10.02 3.64
CA ALA A 96 -6.86 -8.58 3.40
C ALA A 96 -6.32 -8.08 2.05
N LEU A 97 -5.56 -8.90 1.32
CA LEU A 97 -4.94 -8.54 0.04
C LEU A 97 -5.89 -8.14 -1.11
N PRO A 98 -7.04 -8.81 -1.33
CA PRO A 98 -7.85 -8.56 -2.52
C PRO A 98 -8.48 -7.16 -2.52
N ASP A 99 -8.71 -6.54 -1.36
CA ASP A 99 -9.21 -5.16 -1.27
C ASP A 99 -8.12 -4.09 -1.46
N LEU A 100 -6.86 -4.51 -1.50
CA LEU A 100 -5.69 -3.62 -1.53
C LEU A 100 -5.14 -3.41 -2.94
N LEU A 101 -5.27 -4.39 -3.85
CA LEU A 101 -4.70 -4.31 -5.21
C LEU A 101 -5.64 -3.58 -6.18
N ARG A 102 -5.12 -2.61 -6.93
CA ARG A 102 -5.89 -1.93 -7.98
C ARG A 102 -5.96 -2.79 -9.26
N PRO A 103 -7.15 -2.98 -9.86
CA PRO A 103 -7.29 -3.73 -11.12
C PRO A 103 -6.38 -3.22 -12.24
N ASP A 104 -6.24 -1.91 -12.38
CA ASP A 104 -5.40 -1.28 -13.41
C ASP A 104 -3.89 -1.54 -13.19
N ALA A 105 -3.48 -1.76 -11.94
CA ALA A 105 -2.10 -2.15 -11.63
C ALA A 105 -1.84 -3.61 -12.00
N VAL A 106 -2.81 -4.49 -11.77
CA VAL A 106 -2.73 -5.91 -12.15
C VAL A 106 -2.63 -6.03 -13.67
N SER A 107 -3.59 -5.44 -14.39
CA SER A 107 -3.64 -5.52 -15.86
C SER A 107 -2.44 -4.84 -16.52
N GLY A 108 -2.00 -3.69 -15.98
CA GLY A 108 -0.82 -2.98 -16.49
C GLY A 108 0.46 -3.79 -16.32
N VAL A 109 0.71 -4.37 -15.15
CA VAL A 109 1.90 -5.21 -14.92
C VAL A 109 1.85 -6.50 -15.75
N GLU A 110 0.68 -7.14 -15.87
CA GLU A 110 0.53 -8.31 -16.72
C GLU A 110 0.78 -7.99 -18.20
N ALA A 111 0.28 -6.86 -18.71
CA ALA A 111 0.55 -6.41 -20.08
C ALA A 111 2.04 -6.13 -20.32
N GLU A 112 2.75 -5.55 -19.35
CA GLU A 112 4.20 -5.34 -19.41
C GLU A 112 4.96 -6.68 -19.43
N LEU A 113 4.60 -7.62 -18.54
CA LEU A 113 5.23 -8.94 -18.46
C LEU A 113 4.95 -9.81 -19.69
N GLN A 114 3.78 -9.63 -20.32
CA GLN A 114 3.40 -10.35 -21.54
C GLN A 114 3.90 -9.67 -22.81
N HIS A 115 4.65 -8.56 -22.73
CA HIS A 115 5.08 -7.76 -23.88
C HIS A 115 3.93 -7.29 -24.78
N LEU A 116 2.79 -6.98 -24.16
CA LEU A 116 1.60 -6.43 -24.82
C LEU A 116 1.45 -4.93 -24.58
N ALA A 117 2.11 -4.38 -23.56
CA ALA A 117 2.10 -2.96 -23.28
C ALA A 117 2.94 -2.18 -24.31
N ASP A 118 2.51 -0.95 -24.59
CA ASP A 118 3.23 -0.02 -25.45
C ASP A 118 4.68 0.16 -24.97
N GLY A 119 5.63 0.02 -25.89
CA GLY A 119 7.07 0.11 -25.59
C GLY A 119 7.73 -1.17 -25.07
N TYR A 120 6.96 -2.25 -24.82
CA TYR A 120 7.50 -3.56 -24.41
C TYR A 120 7.52 -4.60 -25.54
N GLN A 121 6.77 -4.35 -26.61
CA GLN A 121 6.69 -5.22 -27.79
C GLN A 121 8.03 -5.27 -28.55
N ALA A 122 8.33 -6.41 -29.16
CA ALA A 122 9.51 -6.59 -30.00
C ALA A 122 9.48 -5.68 -31.23
N ARG A 123 10.60 -5.02 -31.49
CA ARG A 123 10.81 -4.14 -32.65
C ARG A 123 11.75 -4.76 -33.68
N SER A 124 12.34 -5.91 -33.37
CA SER A 124 13.24 -6.64 -34.23
C SER A 124 13.09 -8.15 -34.03
N MET A 125 13.67 -8.90 -34.96
CA MET A 125 13.73 -10.37 -34.89
C MET A 125 14.49 -10.86 -33.64
N ASP A 126 15.56 -10.17 -33.26
CA ASP A 126 16.35 -10.56 -32.08
C ASP A 126 15.62 -10.25 -30.77
N GLU A 127 14.89 -9.12 -30.69
CA GLU A 127 14.02 -8.84 -29.55
C GLU A 127 12.91 -9.90 -29.44
N LEU A 128 12.33 -10.35 -30.56
CA LEU A 128 11.35 -11.44 -30.55
C LEU A 128 11.94 -12.74 -29.99
N ALA A 129 13.18 -13.09 -30.37
CA ALA A 129 13.83 -14.30 -29.83
C ALA A 129 13.99 -14.24 -28.31
N VAL A 130 14.33 -13.08 -27.74
CA VAL A 130 14.39 -12.87 -26.29
C VAL A 130 13.01 -13.05 -25.65
N ILE A 131 11.98 -12.43 -26.21
CA ILE A 131 10.60 -12.56 -25.70
C ILE A 131 10.13 -14.02 -25.73
N MET A 132 10.43 -14.77 -26.78
CA MET A 132 10.10 -16.19 -26.86
C MET A 132 10.78 -17.00 -25.77
N HIS A 133 12.05 -16.71 -25.46
CA HIS A 133 12.75 -17.37 -24.36
C HIS A 133 12.16 -16.99 -22.98
N GLU A 134 11.76 -15.74 -22.79
CA GLU A 134 11.16 -15.27 -21.53
C GLU A 134 9.76 -15.82 -21.28
N LEU A 135 8.92 -15.90 -22.32
CA LEU A 135 7.51 -16.31 -22.22
C LEU A 135 7.30 -17.82 -22.38
N GLY A 136 8.22 -18.51 -23.09
CA GLY A 136 8.06 -19.90 -23.49
C GLY A 136 7.24 -20.05 -24.77
N ASP A 137 6.24 -20.93 -24.74
CA ASP A 137 5.45 -21.30 -25.92
C ASP A 137 4.46 -20.22 -26.29
N LEU A 138 4.39 -19.90 -27.57
CA LEU A 138 3.46 -18.92 -28.14
C LEU A 138 2.82 -19.46 -29.43
N THR A 139 1.56 -19.14 -29.68
CA THR A 139 0.97 -19.30 -31.01
C THR A 139 1.50 -18.24 -31.97
N ALA A 140 1.35 -18.45 -33.29
CA ALA A 140 1.75 -17.44 -34.27
C ALA A 140 0.98 -16.11 -34.11
N ASP A 141 -0.26 -16.18 -33.61
CA ASP A 141 -1.10 -15.03 -33.31
C ASP A 141 -0.61 -14.29 -32.06
N GLU A 142 -0.23 -15.04 -31.03
CA GLU A 142 0.38 -14.51 -29.81
C GLU A 142 1.72 -13.83 -30.09
N VAL A 143 2.55 -14.38 -30.98
CA VAL A 143 3.77 -13.73 -31.45
C VAL A 143 3.46 -12.41 -32.15
N ALA A 144 2.48 -12.41 -33.06
CA ALA A 144 2.10 -11.19 -33.78
C ALA A 144 1.60 -10.08 -32.83
N ALA A 145 0.87 -10.42 -31.77
CA ALA A 145 0.39 -9.46 -30.77
C ALA A 145 1.52 -8.78 -29.96
N ARG A 146 2.69 -9.42 -29.88
CA ARG A 146 3.85 -8.96 -29.09
C ARG A 146 4.92 -8.27 -29.93
N CYS A 147 4.63 -7.96 -31.19
CA CYS A 147 5.56 -7.34 -32.13
C CYS A 147 5.03 -6.02 -32.67
N LEU A 148 5.88 -5.00 -32.72
CA LEU A 148 5.69 -3.78 -33.49
C LEU A 148 6.20 -4.01 -34.92
N GLY A 149 5.42 -4.70 -35.75
CA GLY A 149 5.74 -4.94 -37.16
C GLY A 149 5.43 -6.34 -37.63
N GLU A 150 6.29 -6.89 -38.49
CA GLU A 150 6.09 -8.16 -39.19
C GLU A 150 6.45 -9.39 -38.32
N GLY A 151 5.86 -9.50 -37.13
CA GLY A 151 6.18 -10.55 -36.15
C GLY A 151 6.13 -11.98 -36.72
N ARG A 152 5.14 -12.27 -37.59
CA ARG A 152 5.06 -13.57 -38.27
C ARG A 152 6.22 -13.83 -39.24
N ALA A 153 6.68 -12.79 -39.95
CA ALA A 153 7.81 -12.93 -40.87
C ALA A 153 9.14 -13.08 -40.12
N TRP A 154 9.27 -12.47 -38.94
CA TRP A 154 10.40 -12.71 -38.04
C TRP A 154 10.39 -14.12 -37.47
N LEU A 155 9.22 -14.61 -37.04
CA LEU A 155 9.07 -15.99 -36.54
C LEU A 155 9.50 -17.04 -37.58
N GLN A 156 9.06 -16.86 -38.83
CA GLN A 156 9.46 -17.77 -39.92
C GLN A 156 10.96 -17.71 -40.22
N ARG A 157 11.59 -16.54 -40.09
CA ARG A 157 13.05 -16.40 -40.22
C ARG A 157 13.79 -17.06 -39.08
N LEU A 158 13.33 -16.88 -37.83
CA LEU A 158 13.88 -17.60 -36.68
C LEU A 158 13.78 -19.11 -36.85
N ALA A 159 12.68 -19.60 -37.42
CA ALA A 159 12.51 -21.02 -37.74
C ALA A 159 13.51 -21.50 -38.81
N ALA A 160 13.68 -20.72 -39.89
CA ALA A 160 14.65 -21.00 -40.95
C ALA A 160 16.11 -20.99 -40.46
N ASP A 161 16.43 -20.09 -39.52
CA ASP A 161 17.74 -20.00 -38.86
C ASP A 161 17.91 -21.08 -37.76
N GLY A 162 16.86 -21.84 -37.48
CA GLY A 162 16.89 -22.91 -36.50
C GLY A 162 16.87 -22.48 -35.03
N ARG A 163 16.42 -21.25 -34.77
CA ARG A 163 16.32 -20.64 -33.44
C ARG A 163 14.95 -20.82 -32.79
N ALA A 164 13.95 -21.29 -33.53
CA ALA A 164 12.61 -21.54 -33.03
C ALA A 164 11.96 -22.77 -33.70
N PHE A 165 11.18 -23.52 -32.93
CA PHE A 165 10.49 -24.72 -33.42
C PHE A 165 9.00 -24.66 -33.15
N GLU A 166 8.24 -25.22 -34.07
CA GLU A 166 6.83 -25.50 -33.84
C GLU A 166 6.67 -26.93 -33.31
N VAL A 167 6.14 -27.06 -32.10
CA VAL A 167 5.95 -28.33 -31.38
C VAL A 167 4.47 -28.55 -31.03
N PRO A 168 4.00 -29.81 -30.97
CA PRO A 168 2.65 -30.10 -30.52
C PRO A 168 2.58 -30.04 -28.99
N ILE A 169 1.77 -29.14 -28.45
CA ILE A 169 1.54 -29.02 -27.00
C ILE A 169 0.14 -29.58 -26.66
N PRO A 170 0.03 -30.49 -25.68
CA PRO A 170 -1.26 -30.97 -25.17
C PRO A 170 -2.12 -29.83 -24.61
N VAL A 171 -3.35 -29.74 -25.11
CA VAL A 171 -4.37 -28.77 -24.65
C VAL A 171 -5.67 -29.51 -24.35
N PRO A 172 -6.61 -28.93 -23.59
CA PRO A 172 -7.92 -29.56 -23.40
C PRO A 172 -8.59 -29.88 -24.73
N GLY A 173 -8.88 -31.17 -24.96
CA GLY A 173 -9.53 -31.64 -26.19
C GLY A 173 -8.60 -31.92 -27.38
N GLY A 174 -7.27 -31.89 -27.22
CA GLY A 174 -6.36 -32.31 -28.28
C GLY A 174 -4.92 -31.83 -28.13
N GLN A 175 -4.31 -31.45 -29.24
CA GLN A 175 -2.99 -30.85 -29.30
C GLN A 175 -3.03 -29.59 -30.17
N GLU A 176 -2.29 -28.57 -29.75
CA GLU A 176 -2.14 -27.33 -30.49
C GLU A 176 -0.66 -27.15 -30.88
N ARG A 177 -0.41 -26.66 -32.09
CA ARG A 177 0.94 -26.35 -32.56
C ARG A 177 1.36 -24.99 -32.01
N ARG A 178 2.46 -24.96 -31.24
CA ARG A 178 3.00 -23.74 -30.64
C ARG A 178 4.49 -23.61 -30.91
N TRP A 179 4.95 -22.37 -30.98
CA TRP A 179 6.33 -22.00 -31.22
C TRP A 179 7.08 -21.86 -29.92
N ILE A 180 8.25 -22.48 -29.83
CA ILE A 180 9.19 -22.38 -28.71
C ILE A 180 10.56 -21.98 -29.23
N ALA A 181 11.39 -21.37 -28.36
CA ALA A 181 12.80 -21.17 -28.64
C ALA A 181 13.53 -22.53 -28.73
N ALA A 182 14.56 -22.63 -29.56
CA ALA A 182 15.30 -23.87 -29.78
C ALA A 182 15.96 -24.40 -28.50
N GLU A 183 16.46 -23.48 -27.66
CA GLU A 183 17.11 -23.73 -26.38
C GLU A 183 16.16 -24.35 -25.35
N ASP A 184 14.86 -24.13 -25.51
CA ASP A 184 13.84 -24.62 -24.59
C ASP A 184 13.33 -26.02 -24.94
N TYR A 185 13.71 -26.56 -26.11
CA TYR A 185 13.18 -27.81 -26.63
C TYR A 185 13.21 -28.96 -25.61
N LEU A 186 14.31 -29.09 -24.87
CA LEU A 186 14.50 -30.18 -23.92
C LEU A 186 13.57 -30.08 -22.70
N ARG A 187 13.33 -28.86 -22.22
CA ARG A 187 12.34 -28.61 -21.16
C ARG A 187 10.96 -29.02 -21.64
N TYR A 188 10.59 -28.65 -22.86
CA TYR A 188 9.30 -29.02 -23.45
C TYR A 188 9.19 -30.52 -23.73
N ARG A 189 10.26 -31.15 -24.22
CA ARG A 189 10.36 -32.60 -24.40
C ARG A 189 10.07 -33.32 -23.10
N ASP A 190 10.78 -32.97 -22.03
CA ASP A 190 10.65 -33.65 -20.75
C ASP A 190 9.30 -33.34 -20.08
N ALA A 191 8.76 -32.11 -20.22
CA ALA A 191 7.48 -31.71 -19.62
C ALA A 191 6.25 -32.33 -20.32
N PHE A 192 6.29 -32.46 -21.65
CA PHE A 192 5.14 -32.83 -22.49
C PHE A 192 5.32 -34.15 -23.26
N ALA A 193 6.41 -34.88 -23.03
CA ALA A 193 6.77 -36.11 -23.74
C ALA A 193 6.86 -35.92 -25.27
N LEU A 194 7.51 -34.84 -25.71
CA LEU A 194 7.81 -34.64 -27.14
C LEU A 194 8.85 -35.67 -27.63
N PRO A 195 9.02 -35.86 -28.95
CA PRO A 195 10.01 -36.77 -29.50
C PRO A 195 11.44 -36.49 -29.00
N ASP A 196 12.22 -37.56 -28.79
CA ASP A 196 13.62 -37.45 -28.33
C ASP A 196 14.51 -36.73 -29.33
N GLU A 197 14.24 -36.91 -30.63
CA GLU A 197 14.94 -36.22 -31.70
C GLU A 197 14.26 -34.87 -31.99
N PRO A 198 14.98 -33.74 -31.86
CA PRO A 198 14.43 -32.43 -32.18
C PRO A 198 14.09 -32.29 -33.67
N PRO A 199 13.16 -31.39 -34.05
CA PRO A 199 12.82 -31.14 -35.45
C PRO A 199 14.01 -30.74 -36.35
N MET A 200 15.11 -30.29 -35.74
CA MET A 200 16.38 -30.04 -36.41
C MET A 200 17.55 -30.28 -35.43
N PRO A 201 18.78 -30.53 -35.94
CA PRO A 201 19.90 -30.84 -35.07
C PRO A 201 20.24 -29.69 -34.13
N LEU A 202 20.29 -30.00 -32.84
CA LEU A 202 20.75 -29.11 -31.78
C LEU A 202 22.20 -29.47 -31.38
N PRO A 203 22.98 -28.51 -30.85
CA PRO A 203 24.29 -28.79 -30.27
C PRO A 203 24.25 -29.95 -29.25
N GLU A 204 25.24 -30.84 -29.29
CA GLU A 204 25.30 -32.03 -28.44
C GLU A 204 25.30 -31.70 -26.95
N GLU A 205 25.86 -30.54 -26.55
CA GLU A 205 25.90 -30.11 -25.15
C GLU A 205 24.50 -29.87 -24.57
N LEU A 206 23.56 -29.43 -25.40
CA LEU A 206 22.18 -29.25 -24.98
C LEU A 206 21.54 -30.61 -24.74
N LEU A 207 21.67 -31.54 -25.69
CA LEU A 207 21.00 -32.85 -25.68
C LEU A 207 21.35 -33.74 -24.46
N ALA A 208 22.48 -33.51 -23.80
CA ALA A 208 22.96 -34.31 -22.67
C ALA A 208 22.15 -34.13 -21.36
N THR A 209 21.41 -33.02 -21.21
CA THR A 209 20.65 -32.74 -19.99
C THR A 209 19.23 -33.32 -20.07
N ARG A 210 18.85 -34.16 -19.10
CA ARG A 210 17.48 -34.67 -18.92
C ARG A 210 16.95 -34.30 -17.54
N LEU A 211 15.74 -33.72 -17.54
CA LEU A 211 14.96 -33.50 -16.33
C LEU A 211 13.96 -34.66 -16.16
N THR A 212 13.55 -34.91 -14.92
CA THR A 212 12.35 -35.72 -14.71
C THR A 212 11.13 -34.95 -15.25
N PRO A 213 10.08 -35.62 -15.71
CA PRO A 213 8.88 -34.94 -16.19
C PRO A 213 8.30 -33.94 -15.17
N ASP A 214 8.32 -34.28 -13.88
CA ASP A 214 7.86 -33.39 -12.82
C ASP A 214 8.73 -32.14 -12.66
N ALA A 215 10.05 -32.28 -12.70
CA ALA A 215 10.97 -31.14 -12.64
C ALA A 215 10.84 -30.24 -13.87
N ALA A 216 10.64 -30.82 -15.05
CA ALA A 216 10.42 -30.06 -16.29
C ALA A 216 9.08 -29.30 -16.26
N ARG A 217 8.00 -29.93 -15.78
CA ARG A 217 6.71 -29.28 -15.56
C ARG A 217 6.81 -28.15 -14.55
N GLU A 218 7.48 -28.37 -13.42
CA GLU A 218 7.69 -27.33 -12.41
C GLU A 218 8.50 -26.14 -12.97
N ALA A 219 9.55 -26.40 -13.77
CA ALA A 219 10.27 -25.35 -14.47
C ALA A 219 9.35 -24.55 -15.40
N GLN A 220 8.45 -25.22 -16.13
CA GLN A 220 7.45 -24.57 -16.96
C GLN A 220 6.45 -23.73 -16.14
N LEU A 221 6.03 -24.20 -14.97
CA LEU A 221 5.18 -23.45 -14.04
C LEU A 221 5.86 -22.19 -13.52
N ARG A 222 7.17 -22.25 -13.24
CA ARG A 222 7.94 -21.07 -12.80
C ARG A 222 7.99 -19.98 -13.88
N ILE A 223 8.15 -20.37 -15.15
CA ILE A 223 8.11 -19.43 -16.30
C ILE A 223 6.70 -18.84 -16.44
N TRP A 224 5.68 -19.69 -16.40
CA TRP A 224 4.28 -19.28 -16.43
C TRP A 224 3.95 -18.26 -15.34
N ALA A 225 4.39 -18.50 -14.11
CA ALA A 225 4.09 -17.63 -12.98
C ALA A 225 4.81 -16.28 -13.03
N ARG A 226 6.06 -16.23 -13.53
CA ARG A 226 6.86 -14.99 -13.62
C ARG A 226 6.38 -14.03 -14.69
N THR A 227 5.64 -14.54 -15.68
CA THR A 227 5.22 -13.77 -16.85
C THR A 227 3.78 -13.29 -16.75
N ARG A 228 3.04 -13.61 -15.68
CA ARG A 228 1.61 -13.32 -15.56
C ARG A 228 1.25 -12.76 -14.18
N GLY A 229 0.13 -12.03 -14.13
CA GLY A 229 -0.51 -11.63 -12.88
C GLY A 229 -1.14 -12.82 -12.14
N PRO A 230 -2.06 -12.59 -11.19
CA PRO A 230 -2.79 -13.67 -10.52
C PRO A 230 -3.60 -14.52 -11.48
N TRP A 231 -3.49 -15.85 -11.36
CA TRP A 231 -4.16 -16.82 -12.23
C TRP A 231 -4.78 -17.97 -11.42
N THR A 232 -5.77 -18.64 -12.01
CA THR A 232 -6.45 -19.80 -11.39
C THR A 232 -5.96 -21.11 -11.98
N ARG A 233 -6.23 -22.22 -11.28
CA ARG A 233 -5.97 -23.57 -11.78
C ARG A 233 -6.65 -23.82 -13.13
N ALA A 234 -7.88 -23.32 -13.31
CA ALA A 234 -8.60 -23.42 -14.58
C ALA A 234 -7.87 -22.71 -15.73
N THR A 235 -7.26 -21.54 -15.46
CA THR A 235 -6.48 -20.79 -16.45
C THR A 235 -5.25 -21.58 -16.90
N LEU A 236 -4.56 -22.21 -15.96
CA LEU A 236 -3.40 -23.04 -16.26
C LEU A 236 -3.79 -24.31 -17.04
N ALA A 237 -4.86 -25.00 -16.61
CA ALA A 237 -5.38 -26.19 -17.28
C ALA A 237 -5.87 -25.89 -18.72
N ALA A 238 -6.37 -24.67 -18.96
CA ALA A 238 -6.71 -24.22 -20.30
C ALA A 238 -5.47 -24.06 -21.21
N ARG A 239 -4.32 -23.68 -20.66
CA ARG A 239 -3.07 -23.56 -21.43
C ARG A 239 -2.40 -24.91 -21.68
N TYR A 240 -2.32 -25.75 -20.65
CA TYR A 240 -1.58 -27.01 -20.66
C TYR A 240 -2.44 -28.15 -20.11
N ALA A 241 -2.63 -29.19 -20.92
CA ALA A 241 -3.24 -30.44 -20.46
C ALA A 241 -2.18 -31.34 -19.82
N PHE A 242 -1.68 -30.95 -18.64
CA PHE A 242 -0.79 -31.82 -17.87
C PHE A 242 -1.52 -33.10 -17.44
N PRO A 243 -0.82 -34.25 -17.33
CA PRO A 243 -1.41 -35.48 -16.82
C PRO A 243 -2.03 -35.29 -15.43
N GLU A 244 -3.09 -36.04 -15.14
CA GLU A 244 -3.76 -36.02 -13.84
C GLU A 244 -2.81 -36.58 -12.75
N GLY A 245 -2.13 -35.68 -12.04
CA GLY A 245 -1.27 -36.02 -10.89
C GLY A 245 -0.08 -35.08 -10.74
N GLY A 246 0.21 -34.64 -9.51
CA GLY A 246 1.43 -33.88 -9.16
C GLY A 246 1.43 -32.38 -9.47
N LEU A 247 0.45 -31.85 -10.22
CA LEU A 247 0.37 -30.40 -10.46
C LEU A 247 0.05 -29.63 -9.18
N ASP A 248 -0.96 -30.06 -8.43
CA ASP A 248 -1.32 -29.42 -7.17
C ASP A 248 -0.16 -29.50 -6.17
N ASP A 249 0.46 -30.67 -6.04
CA ASP A 249 1.65 -30.87 -5.20
C ASP A 249 2.82 -29.96 -5.63
N ALA A 250 3.02 -29.75 -6.93
CA ALA A 250 4.03 -28.82 -7.43
C ALA A 250 3.70 -27.37 -7.08
N LEU A 251 2.43 -26.97 -7.17
CA LEU A 251 1.98 -25.63 -6.77
C LEU A 251 2.13 -25.42 -5.26
N GLU A 252 1.79 -26.43 -4.45
CA GLU A 252 1.95 -26.40 -3.01
C GLU A 252 3.42 -26.30 -2.62
N ARG A 253 4.31 -27.11 -3.22
CA ARG A 253 5.76 -26.99 -3.02
C ARG A 253 6.30 -25.60 -3.39
N LEU A 254 5.86 -25.04 -4.51
CA LEU A 254 6.28 -23.68 -4.92
C LEU A 254 5.76 -22.59 -3.96
N VAL A 255 4.65 -22.82 -3.27
CA VAL A 255 4.15 -21.94 -2.19
C VAL A 255 5.00 -22.12 -0.93
N GLU A 256 5.30 -23.36 -0.53
CA GLU A 256 6.16 -23.69 0.62
C GLU A 256 7.59 -23.16 0.46
N GLU A 257 8.16 -23.23 -0.75
CA GLU A 257 9.43 -22.63 -1.13
C GLU A 257 9.40 -21.09 -1.15
N GLY A 258 8.22 -20.48 -0.99
CA GLY A 258 8.04 -19.03 -1.02
C GLY A 258 8.24 -18.41 -2.41
N LEU A 259 8.07 -19.18 -3.49
CA LEU A 259 8.12 -18.66 -4.86
C LEU A 259 6.76 -18.14 -5.32
N LEU A 260 5.68 -18.85 -4.94
CA LEU A 260 4.30 -18.46 -5.23
C LEU A 260 3.60 -17.94 -3.97
N ALA A 261 2.74 -16.95 -4.16
CA ALA A 261 1.67 -16.59 -3.25
C ALA A 261 0.38 -17.24 -3.72
N THR A 262 -0.52 -17.57 -2.78
CA THR A 262 -1.82 -18.17 -3.08
C THR A 262 -2.92 -17.61 -2.20
N GLY A 263 -4.14 -17.56 -2.69
CA GLY A 263 -5.31 -17.03 -1.98
C GLY A 263 -6.28 -16.32 -2.92
N SER A 264 -7.16 -15.48 -2.37
CA SER A 264 -7.95 -14.52 -3.16
C SER A 264 -7.08 -13.28 -3.36
N LEU A 265 -6.41 -13.15 -4.53
CA LEU A 265 -5.41 -12.10 -4.74
C LEU A 265 -6.03 -10.87 -5.42
N ARG A 266 -6.96 -11.07 -6.35
CA ARG A 266 -7.67 -9.98 -7.02
C ARG A 266 -8.98 -9.62 -6.31
N PRO A 267 -9.42 -8.35 -6.36
CA PRO A 267 -10.73 -7.96 -5.84
C PRO A 267 -11.83 -8.80 -6.48
N GLY A 268 -12.66 -9.46 -5.66
CA GLY A 268 -13.77 -10.28 -6.12
C GLY A 268 -13.39 -11.67 -6.64
N ALA A 269 -12.15 -12.13 -6.45
CA ALA A 269 -11.76 -13.49 -6.77
C ALA A 269 -12.53 -14.51 -5.92
N ARG A 270 -13.25 -15.41 -6.61
CA ARG A 270 -14.07 -16.48 -5.99
C ARG A 270 -13.33 -17.80 -5.83
N GLU A 271 -12.31 -17.99 -6.66
CA GLU A 271 -11.48 -19.19 -6.68
C GLU A 271 -10.12 -18.88 -6.08
N ARG A 272 -9.42 -19.91 -5.62
CA ARG A 272 -8.02 -19.81 -5.21
C ARG A 272 -7.18 -19.42 -6.42
N GLU A 273 -6.35 -18.39 -6.22
CA GLU A 273 -5.41 -17.89 -7.23
C GLU A 273 -3.98 -18.17 -6.78
N TRP A 274 -3.07 -18.12 -7.76
CA TRP A 274 -1.63 -18.19 -7.59
C TRP A 274 -0.98 -17.02 -8.31
N CYS A 275 0.10 -16.49 -7.75
CA CYS A 275 0.90 -15.45 -8.38
C CYS A 275 2.36 -15.58 -7.92
N ASP A 276 3.33 -15.32 -8.80
CA ASP A 276 4.72 -15.20 -8.38
C ASP A 276 4.88 -14.04 -7.40
N ARG A 277 5.60 -14.25 -6.29
CA ARG A 277 5.72 -13.22 -5.23
C ARG A 277 6.38 -11.94 -5.72
N ARG A 278 7.34 -12.01 -6.65
CA ARG A 278 8.00 -10.82 -7.23
C ARG A 278 7.05 -10.07 -8.15
N VAL A 279 6.19 -10.80 -8.89
CA VAL A 279 5.14 -10.18 -9.71
C VAL A 279 4.11 -9.50 -8.82
N LEU A 280 3.65 -10.19 -7.77
CA LEU A 280 2.72 -9.62 -6.79
C LEU A 280 3.30 -8.34 -6.14
N GLU A 281 4.59 -8.34 -5.79
CA GLU A 281 5.29 -7.15 -5.28
C GLU A 281 5.37 -6.02 -6.32
N ARG A 282 5.55 -6.33 -7.60
CA ARG A 282 5.51 -5.33 -8.69
C ARG A 282 4.11 -4.72 -8.84
N ILE A 283 3.06 -5.54 -8.80
CA ILE A 283 1.66 -5.10 -8.83
C ILE A 283 1.36 -4.21 -7.62
N HIS A 284 1.83 -4.60 -6.45
CA HIS A 284 1.67 -3.84 -5.21
C HIS A 284 2.33 -2.45 -5.29
N ARG A 285 3.60 -2.38 -5.72
CA ARG A 285 4.30 -1.10 -5.92
C ARG A 285 3.60 -0.21 -6.96
N ARG A 286 3.08 -0.81 -8.04
CA ARG A 286 2.31 -0.06 -9.05
C ARG A 286 1.00 0.48 -8.46
N THR A 287 0.30 -0.32 -7.66
CA THR A 287 -0.92 0.08 -6.94
C THR A 287 -0.66 1.29 -6.04
N LEU A 288 0.39 1.23 -5.21
CA LEU A 288 0.81 2.34 -4.36
C LEU A 288 1.14 3.61 -5.15
N SER A 289 1.83 3.45 -6.29
CA SER A 289 2.16 4.58 -7.16
C SER A 289 0.90 5.25 -7.70
N LEU A 290 -0.11 4.47 -8.10
CA LEU A 290 -1.40 5.00 -8.55
C LEU A 290 -2.13 5.73 -7.42
N LEU A 291 -2.24 5.14 -6.23
CA LEU A 291 -2.91 5.76 -5.09
C LEU A 291 -2.24 7.07 -4.64
N ARG A 292 -0.90 7.12 -4.63
CA ARG A 292 -0.16 8.36 -4.34
C ARG A 292 -0.38 9.45 -5.39
N ARG A 293 -0.65 9.07 -6.64
CA ARG A 293 -0.99 10.05 -7.69
C ARG A 293 -2.42 10.57 -7.54
N GLU A 294 -3.33 9.78 -6.97
CA GLU A 294 -4.70 10.21 -6.66
C GLU A 294 -4.75 11.16 -5.44
N VAL A 295 -3.85 10.98 -4.45
CA VAL A 295 -3.74 11.83 -3.26
C VAL A 295 -2.43 12.63 -3.31
N GLN A 296 -2.42 13.74 -4.05
CA GLN A 296 -1.23 14.59 -4.14
C GLN A 296 -1.26 15.72 -3.10
N PRO A 297 -0.15 15.95 -2.38
CA PRO A 297 -0.04 17.09 -1.48
C PRO A 297 -0.10 18.38 -2.29
N VAL A 298 -0.88 19.35 -1.80
CA VAL A 298 -0.96 20.69 -2.38
C VAL A 298 -0.02 21.64 -1.65
N SER A 299 0.43 22.69 -2.32
CA SER A 299 1.21 23.74 -1.66
C SER A 299 0.36 24.45 -0.59
N VAL A 300 1.01 24.97 0.45
CA VAL A 300 0.33 25.75 1.51
C VAL A 300 -0.54 26.88 0.94
N PRO A 301 -0.10 27.65 -0.08
CA PRO A 301 -0.96 28.66 -0.71
C PRO A 301 -2.23 28.08 -1.33
N ARG A 302 -2.14 26.96 -2.05
CA ARG A 302 -3.29 26.32 -2.68
C ARG A 302 -4.27 25.76 -1.65
N TYR A 303 -3.76 25.23 -0.53
CA TYR A 303 -4.59 24.82 0.59
C TYR A 303 -5.31 26.03 1.23
N ALA A 304 -4.61 27.16 1.42
CA ALA A 304 -5.20 28.36 1.97
C ALA A 304 -6.30 28.95 1.06
N GLU A 305 -6.09 28.98 -0.26
CA GLU A 305 -7.10 29.37 -1.25
C GLU A 305 -8.34 28.47 -1.19
N PHE A 306 -8.13 27.15 -1.18
CA PHE A 306 -9.21 26.18 -1.01
C PHE A 306 -9.99 26.41 0.28
N LEU A 307 -9.28 26.57 1.42
CA LEU A 307 -9.92 26.76 2.72
C LEU A 307 -10.70 28.08 2.76
N ALA A 308 -10.17 29.16 2.18
CA ALA A 308 -10.87 30.43 2.07
C ALA A 308 -12.17 30.29 1.26
N ALA A 309 -12.09 29.66 0.08
CA ALA A 309 -13.26 29.41 -0.78
C ALA A 309 -14.28 28.50 -0.09
N TRP A 310 -13.82 27.41 0.53
CA TRP A 310 -14.65 26.48 1.30
C TRP A 310 -15.35 27.18 2.47
N GLN A 311 -14.65 28.10 3.14
CA GLN A 311 -15.20 28.92 4.21
C GLN A 311 -16.06 30.10 3.70
N GLY A 312 -16.35 30.16 2.40
CA GLY A 312 -17.21 31.17 1.77
C GLY A 312 -16.60 32.56 1.72
N VAL A 313 -15.28 32.71 1.91
CA VAL A 313 -14.57 33.98 1.80
C VAL A 313 -14.49 34.38 0.32
N GLY A 314 -14.91 35.59 -0.01
CA GLY A 314 -14.99 36.08 -1.39
C GLY A 314 -16.13 35.48 -2.21
N ALA A 315 -17.11 34.80 -1.58
CA ALA A 315 -18.24 34.21 -2.27
C ALA A 315 -19.21 35.29 -2.79
N PRO A 316 -19.36 35.51 -4.11
CA PRO A 316 -20.15 36.62 -4.65
C PRO A 316 -21.67 36.41 -4.56
N HIS A 317 -22.12 35.25 -4.07
CA HIS A 317 -23.54 34.85 -4.08
C HIS A 317 -24.25 35.07 -2.73
N ARG A 318 -23.56 35.60 -1.71
CA ARG A 318 -24.15 35.85 -0.39
C ARG A 318 -24.38 37.35 -0.22
N ALA A 319 -25.60 37.82 -0.47
CA ALA A 319 -25.96 39.23 -0.34
C ALA A 319 -27.22 39.41 0.54
N GLY A 320 -27.39 40.60 1.11
CA GLY A 320 -28.56 40.96 1.90
C GLY A 320 -28.74 40.11 3.18
N LYS A 321 -29.97 40.14 3.73
CA LYS A 321 -30.31 39.47 5.01
C LYS A 321 -30.13 37.95 4.92
N GLU A 322 -30.58 37.32 3.83
CA GLU A 322 -30.46 35.87 3.64
C GLU A 322 -29.01 35.40 3.54
N GLY A 323 -28.17 36.14 2.80
CA GLY A 323 -26.73 35.86 2.72
C GLY A 323 -26.04 35.99 4.07
N LEU A 324 -26.40 37.01 4.86
CA LEU A 324 -25.90 37.18 6.22
C LEU A 324 -26.31 36.01 7.13
N VAL A 325 -27.58 35.58 7.10
CA VAL A 325 -28.06 34.43 7.88
C VAL A 325 -27.24 33.17 7.54
N ALA A 326 -26.99 32.89 6.26
CA ALA A 326 -26.17 31.73 5.86
C ALA A 326 -24.72 31.81 6.38
N VAL A 327 -24.12 33.00 6.37
CA VAL A 327 -22.78 33.22 6.96
C VAL A 327 -22.82 33.03 8.48
N MET A 328 -23.82 33.58 9.16
CA MET A 328 -23.95 33.44 10.61
C MET A 328 -24.21 32.00 11.02
N GLN A 329 -24.98 31.23 10.24
CA GLN A 329 -25.16 29.79 10.47
C GLN A 329 -23.83 29.05 10.38
N GLN A 330 -22.99 29.37 9.39
CA GLN A 330 -21.67 28.76 9.24
C GLN A 330 -20.71 29.14 10.39
N LEU A 331 -20.78 30.38 10.88
CA LEU A 331 -19.90 30.91 11.92
C LEU A 331 -20.49 30.86 13.34
N ARG A 332 -21.66 30.23 13.53
CA ARG A 332 -22.34 30.19 14.83
C ARG A 332 -21.45 29.60 15.91
N GLY A 333 -21.42 30.26 17.07
CA GLY A 333 -20.59 29.85 18.21
C GLY A 333 -19.11 30.23 18.11
N LEU A 334 -18.63 30.75 16.97
CA LEU A 334 -17.27 31.25 16.85
C LEU A 334 -17.05 32.45 17.79
N ALA A 335 -16.06 32.38 18.68
CA ALA A 335 -15.74 33.49 19.57
C ALA A 335 -14.53 34.27 19.03
N VAL A 336 -14.72 35.48 18.53
CA VAL A 336 -13.64 36.36 18.03
C VAL A 336 -13.82 37.78 18.55
N PRO A 337 -12.78 38.64 18.51
CA PRO A 337 -12.94 40.04 18.92
C PRO A 337 -14.09 40.73 18.17
N GLY A 338 -14.88 41.54 18.86
CA GLY A 338 -16.08 42.19 18.27
C GLY A 338 -15.79 42.90 16.95
N MET A 339 -14.69 43.66 16.89
CA MET A 339 -14.27 44.39 15.68
C MET A 339 -13.94 43.51 14.47
N VAL A 340 -13.58 42.24 14.69
CA VAL A 340 -13.20 41.30 13.62
C VAL A 340 -14.43 40.77 12.89
N TRP A 341 -15.60 40.72 13.56
CA TRP A 341 -16.85 40.27 12.95
C TRP A 341 -17.21 41.12 11.73
N GLU A 342 -17.45 42.41 11.93
CA GLU A 342 -17.88 43.28 10.83
C GLU A 342 -16.73 43.60 9.86
N ARG A 343 -15.52 43.86 10.38
CA ARG A 343 -14.39 44.29 9.55
C ARG A 343 -13.82 43.20 8.64
N ASP A 344 -13.65 41.99 9.17
CA ASP A 344 -12.86 40.95 8.51
C ASP A 344 -13.72 39.72 8.14
N LEU A 345 -14.70 39.34 8.96
CA LEU A 345 -15.48 38.12 8.71
C LEU A 345 -16.68 38.35 7.79
N LEU A 346 -17.53 39.34 8.10
CA LEU A 346 -18.78 39.61 7.40
C LEU A 346 -18.53 40.35 6.09
N LEU A 347 -17.69 41.40 6.09
CA LEU A 347 -17.31 42.09 4.85
C LEU A 347 -16.67 41.17 3.81
N ALA A 348 -15.89 40.19 4.26
CA ALA A 348 -15.24 39.24 3.35
C ALA A 348 -16.18 38.13 2.84
N ARG A 349 -17.41 38.00 3.38
CA ARG A 349 -18.33 36.89 3.08
C ARG A 349 -19.72 37.32 2.61
N VAL A 350 -20.10 38.58 2.81
CA VAL A 350 -21.39 39.14 2.43
C VAL A 350 -21.18 40.32 1.50
N THR A 351 -21.66 40.20 0.27
CA THR A 351 -21.63 41.28 -0.74
C THR A 351 -22.44 42.47 -0.25
N ASP A 352 -21.87 43.68 -0.37
CA ASP A 352 -22.46 44.94 0.06
C ASP A 352 -22.97 44.92 1.52
N TYR A 353 -22.23 44.27 2.42
CA TYR A 353 -22.57 44.21 3.84
C TYR A 353 -22.75 45.61 4.44
N ARG A 354 -23.84 45.78 5.20
CA ARG A 354 -24.14 46.97 5.99
C ARG A 354 -24.44 46.57 7.43
N PRO A 355 -23.92 47.28 8.44
CA PRO A 355 -24.15 46.97 9.87
C PRO A 355 -25.62 46.78 10.24
N ALA A 356 -26.51 47.59 9.62
CA ALA A 356 -27.95 47.51 9.82
C ALA A 356 -28.54 46.10 9.60
N LEU A 357 -27.97 45.28 8.70
CA LEU A 357 -28.46 43.90 8.48
C LEU A 357 -28.24 43.00 9.71
N LEU A 358 -27.14 43.21 10.43
CA LEU A 358 -26.83 42.48 11.65
C LEU A 358 -27.67 43.01 12.82
N ASP A 359 -27.83 44.33 12.89
CA ASP A 359 -28.69 44.98 13.88
C ASP A 359 -30.13 44.49 13.76
N ASP A 360 -30.68 44.44 12.53
CA ASP A 360 -32.03 43.94 12.27
C ASP A 360 -32.22 42.51 12.79
N LEU A 361 -31.27 41.60 12.53
CA LEU A 361 -31.32 40.22 13.04
C LEU A 361 -31.24 40.14 14.57
N CYS A 362 -30.51 41.05 15.20
CA CYS A 362 -30.41 41.13 16.66
C CYS A 362 -31.68 41.73 17.28
N VAL A 363 -32.29 42.73 16.64
CA VAL A 363 -33.53 43.40 17.09
C VAL A 363 -34.74 42.49 16.93
N ASP A 364 -34.84 41.77 15.81
CA ASP A 364 -35.83 40.71 15.59
C ASP A 364 -35.65 39.55 16.61
N GLY A 365 -34.45 39.47 17.20
CA GLY A 365 -34.03 38.47 18.16
C GLY A 365 -33.84 37.09 17.53
N ASP A 366 -33.62 37.03 16.21
CA ASP A 366 -33.19 35.84 15.49
C ASP A 366 -31.77 35.46 15.88
N LEU A 367 -30.92 36.47 16.08
CA LEU A 367 -29.53 36.34 16.47
C LEU A 367 -29.31 36.93 17.87
N VAL A 368 -28.65 36.17 18.73
CA VAL A 368 -28.28 36.57 20.09
C VAL A 368 -26.76 36.60 20.16
N TRP A 369 -26.21 37.63 20.78
CA TRP A 369 -24.77 37.73 21.00
C TRP A 369 -24.40 37.57 22.47
N VAL A 370 -23.25 36.96 22.71
CA VAL A 370 -22.65 36.82 24.04
C VAL A 370 -21.21 37.31 23.97
N ALA A 371 -20.86 38.21 24.86
CA ALA A 371 -19.50 38.70 25.03
C ALA A 371 -18.83 37.97 26.20
N THR A 372 -17.57 37.56 26.01
CA THR A 372 -16.72 36.98 27.05
C THR A 372 -15.36 37.65 27.06
N GLY A 373 -14.76 37.76 28.25
CA GLY A 373 -13.46 38.38 28.45
C GLY A 373 -13.53 39.77 29.10
N SER A 374 -12.49 40.57 28.88
CA SER A 374 -12.32 41.88 29.51
C SER A 374 -13.39 42.90 29.05
N GLY A 375 -13.72 43.87 29.91
CA GLY A 375 -14.59 45.01 29.58
C GLY A 375 -14.02 45.98 28.53
N ASP A 376 -12.79 45.76 28.06
CA ASP A 376 -12.24 46.45 26.88
C ASP A 376 -12.87 45.91 25.59
N PRO A 377 -13.63 46.73 24.83
CA PRO A 377 -14.30 46.31 23.59
C PRO A 377 -13.36 45.74 22.52
N ARG A 378 -12.06 46.09 22.56
CA ARG A 378 -11.06 45.57 21.60
C ARG A 378 -10.59 44.16 21.93
N ARG A 379 -10.80 43.71 23.17
CA ARG A 379 -10.38 42.40 23.68
C ARG A 379 -11.57 41.49 23.99
N ALA A 380 -12.76 42.06 24.15
CA ALA A 380 -14.00 41.31 24.32
C ALA A 380 -14.23 40.40 23.11
N ARG A 381 -14.34 39.09 23.36
CA ARG A 381 -14.68 38.11 22.34
C ARG A 381 -16.18 37.97 22.28
N VAL A 382 -16.74 38.30 21.14
CA VAL A 382 -18.17 38.20 20.84
C VAL A 382 -18.39 36.91 20.07
N ARG A 383 -19.45 36.18 20.44
CA ARG A 383 -20.01 35.07 19.67
C ARG A 383 -21.47 35.35 19.38
N PHE A 384 -21.92 34.94 18.21
CA PHE A 384 -23.32 35.02 17.80
C PHE A 384 -23.92 33.63 17.70
N LEU A 385 -25.19 33.51 18.10
CA LEU A 385 -25.96 32.27 18.18
C LEU A 385 -27.37 32.53 17.66
N PHE A 386 -28.00 31.55 17.02
CA PHE A 386 -29.42 31.69 16.73
C PHE A 386 -30.26 31.39 17.98
N ARG A 387 -31.46 31.95 18.03
CA ARG A 387 -32.41 31.70 19.11
C ARG A 387 -32.64 30.19 19.28
N GLY A 388 -32.49 29.71 20.52
CA GLY A 388 -32.67 28.29 20.86
C GLY A 388 -31.39 27.45 20.79
N GLU A 389 -30.28 27.97 20.25
CA GLU A 389 -29.01 27.24 20.16
C GLU A 389 -28.06 27.49 21.34
N GLY A 390 -28.47 28.32 22.32
CA GLY A 390 -27.62 28.71 23.47
C GLY A 390 -27.00 27.52 24.21
N ALA A 391 -27.77 26.46 24.45
CA ALA A 391 -27.33 25.28 25.18
C ALA A 391 -26.23 24.47 24.46
N LEU A 392 -26.03 24.65 23.16
CA LEU A 392 -24.98 23.97 22.40
C LEU A 392 -23.61 24.65 22.52
N TYR A 393 -23.59 25.94 22.90
CA TYR A 393 -22.40 26.79 22.79
C TYR A 393 -22.08 27.61 24.05
N LEU A 394 -23.00 27.67 25.01
CA LEU A 394 -22.83 28.39 26.26
C LEU A 394 -22.85 27.40 27.43
N ASP A 395 -22.06 27.69 28.44
CA ASP A 395 -22.16 27.01 29.72
C ASP A 395 -23.52 27.30 30.36
N PRO A 396 -24.12 26.34 31.08
CA PRO A 396 -25.36 26.57 31.80
C PRO A 396 -25.17 27.72 32.81
N PRO A 397 -26.20 28.56 33.01
CA PRO A 397 -26.11 29.69 33.92
C PRO A 397 -25.75 29.21 35.33
N PRO A 398 -24.91 29.93 36.08
CA PRO A 398 -24.57 29.59 37.46
C PRO A 398 -25.85 29.64 38.32
N GLY A 399 -26.46 28.47 38.54
CA GLY A 399 -27.76 28.31 39.18
C GLY A 399 -28.54 27.11 38.66
N GLU A 400 -28.28 26.66 37.43
CA GLU A 400 -28.78 25.39 36.86
C GLU A 400 -27.69 24.31 36.94
N HIS A 401 -27.21 24.00 38.15
CA HIS A 401 -26.67 22.65 38.34
C HIS A 401 -27.88 21.73 38.43
N ALA A 402 -27.97 20.79 37.48
CA ALA A 402 -28.91 19.69 37.57
C ALA A 402 -28.90 19.13 38.99
N ALA A 403 -30.08 19.02 39.61
CA ALA A 403 -30.23 18.33 40.88
C ALA A 403 -29.56 16.96 40.75
N ASP A 404 -28.46 16.78 41.46
CA ASP A 404 -27.80 15.49 41.61
C ASP A 404 -28.81 14.53 42.27
N PRO A 405 -29.25 13.45 41.61
CA PRO A 405 -30.19 12.51 42.22
C PRO A 405 -29.54 11.67 43.33
N ALA A 406 -28.27 11.89 43.68
CA ALA A 406 -27.53 11.14 44.68
C ALA A 406 -26.84 12.04 45.74
N ALA A 407 -27.59 12.88 46.46
CA ALA A 407 -27.12 13.43 47.73
C ALA A 407 -28.18 13.20 48.83
N PRO A 408 -27.81 12.52 49.95
CA PRO A 408 -28.77 12.15 50.97
C PRO A 408 -29.28 13.38 51.73
N ALA A 409 -30.59 13.41 51.95
CA ALA A 409 -31.25 14.34 52.85
C ALA A 409 -30.57 14.30 54.24
N THR A 410 -30.01 15.43 54.66
CA THR A 410 -29.66 15.64 56.07
C THR A 410 -30.24 16.96 56.55
N ALA A 411 -30.92 16.88 57.69
CA ALA A 411 -31.96 17.77 58.16
C ALA A 411 -31.48 19.06 58.86
N ALA A 412 -32.37 20.05 58.82
CA ALA A 412 -32.77 20.96 59.90
C ALA A 412 -31.70 21.68 60.76
N ARG A 413 -31.69 23.01 60.66
CA ARG A 413 -32.26 23.89 61.69
C ARG A 413 -32.67 25.23 61.10
#